data_AF-A0A3T2I0A2-F1
#
_entry.id   AF-A0A3T2I0A2-F1
#
_cell.length_a   1.000
_cell.length_b   1.000
_cell.length_c   1.000
_cell.angle_alpha   90.00
_cell.angle_beta   90.00
_cell.angle_gamma   90.00
#
_symmetry.space_group_name_H-M   'P 1'
#
loop_
_entity.id
_entity.type
_entity.pdbx_description
1 polymer ?
#
loop_
_entity_poly.entity_id
_entity_poly.type
_entity_poly.pdbx_seq_one_letter_code
_entity_poly.pdbx_strand_id
1 'polypeptide(L)'
;MEQLLEKNITQMELDVIGEIANISFGSASTVLSDLLHQQVTISTPKVEIVDLYNTKDIDIPHVVLEVNFHKGIEMRNLFVLQSEVAAAIADLMMMGDGNIDPNEELSELHLSAVQEAMNQMMGHSATAMSNMFGEMIDITTPDIKVIALKEQLEDTNDQTMIKVGFDLIIGDLITSNLMQLIPVDKGRELAKRLLGDAVPEPAPVKEEISLTAEELDVFLEVCNIGIGSASTVLSKLLNRKVSLSVPTARVIDSKEFEFNERPCLVTSVEFVEGLRSSNTFIISKNAALIMADLMMMGDGMVQDDAELTELEVSAVQELMNQMMGFSATAMSEMLGTKIDISPPTMEFCNFGDTMIQKNIEEGKTVEVIFPLEVDGLLKTPMYQIFNPAAAKEMAQLMLGIQAKEVAEKEATTPAEIIEPEKPAEPIKHTVIEEKETLSEMEQILEDIPVTLEVVFGTAKVKLEKFISWCEKDVIILKESMNEPLVLALNGVTIGKGILVRVDDHFGIQMTELVR
;
A
#
# COMPACT_ATOMS: atom_id res chain seq x y z
N MET A 1 -15.00 -14.27 -3.87
CA MET A 1 -14.75 -14.22 -2.42
C MET A 1 -13.98 -15.46 -1.95
N GLU A 2 -14.31 -16.69 -2.39
CA GLU A 2 -13.51 -17.91 -2.10
C GLU A 2 -12.09 -17.93 -2.69
N GLN A 3 -11.83 -17.25 -3.82
CA GLN A 3 -10.48 -17.21 -4.43
C GLN A 3 -9.49 -16.23 -3.77
N LEU A 4 -9.94 -15.34 -2.88
CA LEU A 4 -9.07 -14.41 -2.15
C LEU A 4 -8.56 -14.99 -0.82
N LEU A 5 -9.22 -16.02 -0.29
CA LEU A 5 -8.85 -16.74 0.93
C LEU A 5 -7.59 -17.60 0.76
N GLU A 6 -7.19 -17.92 -0.47
CA GLU A 6 -6.06 -18.83 -0.76
C GLU A 6 -4.68 -18.15 -0.87
N LYS A 7 -4.51 -16.84 -0.61
CA LYS A 7 -3.23 -16.16 -0.90
C LYS A 7 -2.31 -15.78 0.29
N ASN A 8 -2.73 -15.96 1.54
CA ASN A 8 -1.86 -15.61 2.69
C ASN A 8 -0.92 -16.77 3.08
N ILE A 9 0.39 -16.62 2.82
CA ILE A 9 1.42 -17.56 3.28
C ILE A 9 1.96 -17.12 4.64
N THR A 10 2.15 -18.06 5.57
CA THR A 10 2.59 -17.80 6.95
C THR A 10 4.11 -17.75 7.05
N GLN A 11 4.64 -17.10 8.10
CA GLN A 11 6.09 -17.08 8.36
C GLN A 11 6.67 -18.50 8.54
N MET A 12 5.93 -19.40 9.19
CA MET A 12 6.35 -20.81 9.31
C MET A 12 6.47 -21.49 7.95
N GLU A 13 5.55 -21.22 7.02
CA GLU A 13 5.63 -21.75 5.66
C GLU A 13 6.82 -21.14 4.89
N LEU A 14 7.10 -19.85 5.07
CA LEU A 14 8.29 -19.21 4.48
C LEU A 14 9.60 -19.80 5.03
N ASP A 15 9.69 -20.03 6.34
CA ASP A 15 10.85 -20.65 6.98
C ASP A 15 11.07 -22.06 6.43
N VAL A 16 10.00 -22.84 6.28
CA VAL A 16 10.05 -24.18 5.68
C VAL A 16 10.50 -24.14 4.22
N ILE A 17 10.01 -23.19 3.43
CA ILE A 17 10.48 -23.00 2.06
C ILE A 17 11.98 -22.67 2.05
N GLY A 18 12.43 -21.85 3.01
CA GLY A 18 13.85 -21.56 3.21
C GLY A 18 14.68 -22.81 3.51
N GLU A 19 14.18 -23.72 4.34
CA GLU A 19 14.85 -24.99 4.63
C GLU A 19 14.86 -25.94 3.42
N ILE A 20 13.75 -26.04 2.68
CA ILE A 20 13.68 -26.80 1.42
C ILE A 20 14.72 -26.28 0.42
N ALA A 21 14.77 -24.96 0.27
CA ALA A 21 15.72 -24.26 -0.58
C ALA A 21 17.17 -24.48 -0.13
N ASN A 22 17.46 -24.34 1.16
CA ASN A 22 18.80 -24.53 1.71
C ASN A 22 19.34 -25.94 1.46
N ILE A 23 18.52 -26.98 1.68
CA ILE A 23 18.94 -28.38 1.49
C ILE A 23 19.07 -28.71 0.00
N SER A 24 18.13 -28.27 -0.83
CA SER A 24 18.18 -28.54 -2.28
C SER A 24 19.38 -27.86 -2.93
N PHE A 25 19.60 -26.56 -2.70
CA PHE A 25 20.70 -25.80 -3.28
C PHE A 25 22.07 -26.12 -2.66
N GLY A 26 22.12 -26.52 -1.39
CA GLY A 26 23.35 -27.01 -0.77
C GLY A 26 23.92 -28.24 -1.49
N SER A 27 23.06 -29.12 -2.03
CA SER A 27 23.52 -30.24 -2.87
C SER A 27 24.02 -29.78 -4.25
N ALA A 28 23.43 -28.69 -4.75
CA ALA A 28 23.67 -28.15 -6.08
C ALA A 28 24.99 -27.37 -6.17
N SER A 29 25.45 -26.76 -5.08
CA SER A 29 26.75 -26.06 -5.03
C SER A 29 27.94 -26.99 -5.28
N THR A 30 27.84 -28.25 -4.86
CA THR A 30 28.90 -29.26 -5.09
C THR A 30 29.03 -29.58 -6.58
N VAL A 31 27.91 -29.68 -7.27
CA VAL A 31 27.85 -29.97 -8.71
C VAL A 31 28.40 -28.81 -9.53
N LEU A 32 28.01 -27.57 -9.17
CA LEU A 32 28.60 -26.39 -9.78
C LEU A 32 30.10 -26.33 -9.52
N SER A 33 30.56 -26.73 -8.33
CA SER A 33 32.00 -26.74 -8.04
C SER A 33 32.77 -27.70 -8.94
N ASP A 34 32.21 -28.89 -9.15
CA ASP A 34 32.79 -29.91 -10.03
C ASP A 34 32.78 -29.45 -11.50
N LEU A 35 31.66 -28.87 -11.96
CA LEU A 35 31.47 -28.38 -13.34
C LEU A 35 32.35 -27.19 -13.68
N LEU A 36 32.48 -26.23 -12.76
CA LEU A 36 33.23 -24.99 -12.97
C LEU A 36 34.70 -25.12 -12.57
N HIS A 37 35.11 -26.26 -12.01
CA HIS A 37 36.45 -26.50 -11.47
C HIS A 37 36.90 -25.41 -10.47
N GLN A 38 35.94 -24.84 -9.74
CA GLN A 38 36.12 -23.78 -8.76
C GLN A 38 35.31 -24.10 -7.52
N GLN A 39 35.72 -23.61 -6.35
CA GLN A 39 34.91 -23.81 -5.15
C GLN A 39 33.67 -22.90 -5.21
N VAL A 40 32.48 -23.49 -5.28
CA VAL A 40 31.21 -22.76 -5.27
C VAL A 40 30.54 -22.89 -3.92
N THR A 41 30.23 -21.76 -3.31
CA THR A 41 29.49 -21.67 -2.05
C THR A 41 28.17 -20.95 -2.31
N ILE A 42 27.08 -21.55 -1.83
CA ILE A 42 25.74 -20.96 -1.83
C ILE A 42 25.35 -20.75 -0.37
N SER A 43 24.98 -19.53 0.00
CA SER A 43 24.57 -19.21 1.37
C SER A 43 23.23 -19.83 1.75
N THR A 44 22.89 -19.77 3.04
CA THR A 44 21.50 -19.92 3.47
C THR A 44 20.62 -18.86 2.79
N PRO A 45 19.45 -19.22 2.26
CA PRO A 45 18.60 -18.28 1.56
C PRO A 45 17.94 -17.27 2.50
N LYS A 46 17.64 -16.09 1.96
CA LYS A 46 16.65 -15.16 2.52
C LYS A 46 15.34 -15.34 1.75
N VAL A 47 14.26 -15.59 2.47
CA VAL A 47 12.93 -15.80 1.89
C VAL A 47 12.05 -14.61 2.23
N GLU A 48 11.48 -13.99 1.21
CA GLU A 48 10.58 -12.84 1.35
C GLU A 48 9.46 -12.90 0.31
N ILE A 49 8.34 -12.24 0.59
CA ILE A 49 7.26 -12.07 -0.38
C ILE A 49 7.51 -10.78 -1.15
N VAL A 50 7.52 -10.85 -2.48
CA VAL A 50 7.72 -9.69 -3.35
C VAL A 50 6.50 -9.47 -4.24
N ASP A 51 6.15 -8.20 -4.39
CA ASP A 51 5.26 -7.72 -5.47
C ASP A 51 6.14 -7.26 -6.63
N LEU A 52 5.93 -7.86 -7.80
CA LEU A 52 6.78 -7.66 -8.96
C LEU A 52 6.44 -6.39 -9.77
N TYR A 53 5.34 -5.69 -9.45
CA TYR A 53 5.03 -4.38 -10.04
C TYR A 53 5.82 -3.22 -9.39
N ASN A 54 6.33 -3.40 -8.18
CA ASN A 54 7.12 -2.38 -7.47
C ASN A 54 8.63 -2.63 -7.59
N THR A 55 9.15 -2.54 -8.82
CA THR A 55 10.58 -2.79 -9.11
C THR A 55 11.31 -1.48 -9.38
N LYS A 56 11.53 -0.69 -8.32
CA LYS A 56 12.45 0.46 -8.33
C LYS A 56 13.94 0.05 -8.21
N ASP A 57 14.24 -1.22 -7.89
CA ASP A 57 15.60 -1.69 -7.57
C ASP A 57 16.13 -2.87 -8.44
N ILE A 58 15.56 -3.14 -9.62
CA ILE A 58 16.09 -4.20 -10.50
C ILE A 58 16.89 -3.56 -11.63
N ASP A 59 18.21 -3.44 -11.42
CA ASP A 59 19.16 -3.03 -12.47
C ASP A 59 19.08 -3.95 -13.69
N ILE A 60 19.35 -3.43 -14.89
CA ILE A 60 19.23 -4.15 -16.17
C ILE A 60 20.64 -4.24 -16.79
N PRO A 61 21.06 -5.39 -17.37
CA PRO A 61 20.30 -6.59 -17.69
C PRO A 61 20.55 -7.81 -16.77
N HIS A 62 19.49 -8.62 -16.58
CA HIS A 62 19.53 -9.92 -15.92
C HIS A 62 19.32 -11.07 -16.93
N VAL A 63 19.90 -12.23 -16.62
CA VAL A 63 19.61 -13.49 -17.29
C VAL A 63 18.53 -14.21 -16.50
N VAL A 64 17.41 -14.52 -17.17
CA VAL A 64 16.28 -15.24 -16.58
C VAL A 64 16.25 -16.65 -17.12
N LEU A 65 16.26 -17.64 -16.23
CA LEU A 65 16.04 -19.04 -16.58
C LEU A 65 14.71 -19.53 -16.02
N GLU A 66 13.87 -20.07 -16.89
CA GLU A 66 12.64 -20.73 -16.51
C GLU A 66 12.85 -22.23 -16.44
N VAL A 67 12.59 -22.81 -15.26
CA VAL A 67 12.69 -24.25 -15.02
C VAL A 67 11.36 -24.74 -14.48
N ASN A 68 10.68 -25.58 -15.24
CA ASN A 68 9.40 -26.14 -14.82
C ASN A 68 9.61 -27.53 -14.21
N PHE A 69 9.05 -27.74 -13.02
CA PHE A 69 8.88 -29.08 -12.46
C PHE A 69 7.61 -29.68 -13.05
N HIS A 70 7.71 -30.87 -13.65
CA HIS A 70 6.59 -31.47 -14.40
C HIS A 70 6.12 -32.81 -13.80
N LYS A 71 6.79 -33.32 -12.76
CA LYS A 71 6.42 -34.57 -12.08
C LYS A 71 6.67 -34.43 -10.59
N GLY A 72 5.73 -34.88 -9.78
CA GLY A 72 5.74 -34.71 -8.33
C GLY A 72 5.14 -33.37 -7.90
N ILE A 73 5.80 -32.26 -8.26
CA ILE A 73 5.32 -30.89 -8.00
C ILE A 73 5.21 -30.19 -9.35
N GLU A 74 4.00 -29.74 -9.73
CA GLU A 74 3.81 -28.92 -10.93
C GLU A 74 3.93 -27.45 -10.56
N MET A 75 5.10 -26.87 -10.85
CA MET A 75 5.37 -25.46 -10.57
C MET A 75 6.32 -24.86 -11.61
N ARG A 76 6.04 -23.60 -11.97
CA ARG A 76 6.95 -22.74 -12.70
C ARG A 76 7.95 -22.12 -11.74
N ASN A 77 9.22 -22.19 -12.09
CA ASN A 77 10.30 -21.68 -11.27
C ASN A 77 11.18 -20.76 -12.11
N LEU A 78 11.34 -19.51 -11.66
CA LEU A 78 12.14 -18.51 -12.36
C LEU A 78 13.42 -18.24 -11.58
N PHE A 79 14.55 -18.38 -12.25
CA PHE A 79 15.86 -18.03 -11.74
C PHE A 79 16.32 -16.74 -12.38
N VAL A 80 16.84 -15.83 -11.57
CA VAL A 80 17.36 -14.55 -12.03
C VAL A 80 18.81 -14.43 -11.59
N LEU A 81 19.67 -14.17 -12.57
CA LEU A 81 21.12 -14.00 -12.42
C LEU A 81 21.52 -12.65 -13.02
N GLN A 82 22.51 -11.99 -12.42
CA GLN A 82 23.15 -10.85 -13.08
C GLN A 82 23.91 -11.32 -14.33
N SER A 83 23.93 -10.49 -15.38
CA SER A 83 24.59 -10.85 -16.65
C SER A 83 26.07 -11.16 -16.49
N GLU A 84 26.76 -10.43 -15.60
CA GLU A 84 28.16 -10.67 -15.26
C GLU A 84 28.36 -12.07 -14.67
N VAL A 85 27.47 -12.52 -13.79
CA VAL A 85 27.58 -13.85 -13.18
C VAL A 85 27.34 -14.94 -14.20
N ALA A 86 26.34 -14.74 -15.07
CA ALA A 86 26.07 -15.66 -16.16
C ALA A 86 27.27 -15.75 -17.13
N ALA A 87 27.89 -14.63 -17.48
CA ALA A 87 29.07 -14.61 -18.34
C ALA A 87 30.25 -15.36 -17.71
N ALA A 88 30.47 -15.18 -16.41
CA ALA A 88 31.56 -15.84 -15.74
C ALA A 88 31.34 -17.35 -15.56
N ILE A 89 30.09 -17.78 -15.30
CA ILE A 89 29.72 -19.21 -15.33
C ILE A 89 29.98 -19.81 -16.72
N ALA A 90 29.60 -19.11 -17.78
CA ALA A 90 29.83 -19.55 -19.16
C ALA A 90 31.33 -19.71 -19.47
N ASP A 91 32.13 -18.71 -19.11
CA ASP A 91 33.58 -18.72 -19.36
C ASP A 91 34.27 -19.90 -18.64
N LEU A 92 33.95 -20.10 -17.35
CA LEU A 92 34.47 -21.22 -16.57
C LEU A 92 34.09 -22.58 -17.19
N MET A 93 32.85 -22.75 -17.64
CA MET A 93 32.43 -23.97 -18.35
C MET A 93 33.15 -24.18 -19.68
N MET A 94 33.56 -23.09 -20.33
CA MET A 94 34.33 -23.09 -21.58
C MET A 94 35.85 -23.21 -21.34
N MET A 95 36.26 -23.57 -20.12
CA MET A 95 37.65 -23.72 -19.68
C MET A 95 38.46 -22.41 -19.69
N GLY A 96 37.78 -21.28 -19.50
CA GLY A 96 38.37 -19.98 -19.26
C GLY A 96 38.85 -19.79 -17.82
N ASP A 97 39.15 -18.54 -17.45
CA ASP A 97 39.68 -18.17 -16.14
C ASP A 97 38.66 -17.46 -15.24
N GLY A 98 37.45 -17.22 -15.75
CA GLY A 98 36.35 -16.56 -15.05
C GLY A 98 36.46 -15.03 -15.01
N ASN A 99 37.48 -14.43 -15.65
CA ASN A 99 37.61 -12.98 -15.76
C ASN A 99 36.84 -12.48 -16.98
N ILE A 100 35.78 -11.73 -16.72
CA ILE A 100 34.88 -11.20 -17.75
C ILE A 100 35.01 -9.69 -17.89
N ASP A 101 34.83 -9.19 -19.12
CA ASP A 101 34.61 -7.75 -19.35
C ASP A 101 33.15 -7.42 -19.02
N PRO A 102 32.86 -6.48 -18.10
CA PRO A 102 31.49 -6.08 -17.76
C PRO A 102 30.66 -5.57 -18.96
N ASN A 103 31.31 -5.18 -20.06
CA ASN A 103 30.65 -4.72 -21.28
C ASN A 103 30.48 -5.80 -22.35
N GLU A 104 30.90 -7.04 -22.08
CA GLU A 104 30.77 -8.14 -23.03
C GLU A 104 29.32 -8.68 -23.04
N GLU A 105 28.68 -8.65 -24.23
CA GLU A 105 27.36 -9.22 -24.41
C GLU A 105 27.40 -10.76 -24.42
N LEU A 106 26.40 -11.38 -23.78
CA LEU A 106 26.26 -12.83 -23.76
C LEU A 106 25.86 -13.37 -25.14
N SER A 107 26.77 -14.16 -25.74
CA SER A 107 26.49 -14.90 -26.99
C SER A 107 25.56 -16.10 -26.76
N GLU A 108 24.97 -16.64 -27.83
CA GLU A 108 24.17 -17.89 -27.75
C GLU A 108 24.96 -19.07 -27.17
N LEU A 109 26.27 -19.12 -27.42
CA LEU A 109 27.14 -20.15 -26.86
C LEU A 109 27.30 -19.97 -25.35
N HIS A 110 27.46 -18.73 -24.88
CA HIS A 110 27.52 -18.43 -23.44
C HIS A 110 26.21 -18.80 -22.75
N LEU A 111 25.06 -18.43 -23.34
CA LEU A 111 23.75 -18.80 -22.81
C LEU A 111 23.55 -20.31 -22.75
N SER A 112 23.99 -21.04 -23.79
CA SER A 112 23.94 -22.51 -23.80
C SER A 112 24.80 -23.14 -22.70
N ALA A 113 25.97 -22.57 -22.41
CA ALA A 113 26.82 -23.01 -21.31
C ALA A 113 26.12 -22.79 -19.96
N VAL A 114 25.60 -21.58 -19.71
CA VAL A 114 24.85 -21.28 -18.48
C VAL A 114 23.64 -22.20 -18.33
N GLN A 115 22.88 -22.42 -19.41
CA GLN A 115 21.74 -23.32 -19.42
C GLN A 115 22.15 -24.74 -19.03
N GLU A 116 23.27 -25.26 -19.53
CA GLU A 116 23.77 -26.59 -19.16
C GLU A 116 24.20 -26.65 -17.68
N ALA A 117 24.96 -25.67 -17.18
CA ALA A 117 25.31 -25.59 -15.75
C ALA A 117 24.06 -25.60 -14.87
N MET A 118 23.08 -24.76 -15.21
CA MET A 118 21.84 -24.65 -14.44
C MET A 118 20.98 -25.91 -14.56
N ASN A 119 20.92 -26.55 -15.73
CA ASN A 119 20.21 -27.81 -15.94
C ASN A 119 20.78 -28.93 -15.04
N GLN A 120 22.11 -29.05 -14.96
CA GLN A 120 22.76 -30.01 -14.08
C GLN A 120 22.54 -29.67 -12.60
N MET A 121 22.71 -28.40 -12.23
CA MET A 121 22.45 -27.92 -10.87
C MET A 121 21.02 -28.24 -10.42
N MET A 122 20.03 -27.95 -11.26
CA MET A 122 18.62 -28.21 -10.98
C MET A 122 18.29 -29.70 -10.91
N GLY A 123 18.94 -30.54 -11.73
CA GLY A 123 18.75 -31.99 -11.66
C GLY A 123 19.15 -32.58 -10.31
N HIS A 124 20.23 -32.04 -9.73
CA HIS A 124 20.66 -32.41 -8.38
C HIS A 124 19.74 -31.85 -7.30
N SER A 125 19.30 -30.59 -7.42
CA SER A 125 18.27 -30.02 -6.52
C SER A 125 16.97 -30.83 -6.54
N ALA A 126 16.51 -31.27 -7.72
CA ALA A 126 15.34 -32.12 -7.88
C ALA A 126 15.52 -33.50 -7.23
N THR A 127 16.73 -34.07 -7.29
CA THR A 127 17.07 -35.32 -6.60
C THR A 127 17.05 -35.14 -5.08
N ALA A 128 17.61 -34.04 -4.57
CA ALA A 128 17.58 -33.72 -3.14
C ALA A 128 16.14 -33.53 -2.64
N MET A 129 15.31 -32.79 -3.39
CA MET A 129 13.90 -32.66 -3.09
C MET A 129 13.16 -34.00 -3.17
N SER A 130 13.50 -34.86 -4.13
CA SER A 130 12.88 -36.20 -4.24
C SER A 130 13.12 -37.03 -2.98
N ASN A 131 14.35 -36.98 -2.46
CA ASN A 131 14.69 -37.65 -1.20
C ASN A 131 13.97 -37.02 0.00
N MET A 132 13.83 -35.69 0.02
CA MET A 132 13.14 -34.96 1.08
C MET A 132 11.64 -35.28 1.14
N PHE A 133 10.97 -35.30 -0.01
CA PHE A 133 9.52 -35.53 -0.09
C PHE A 133 9.15 -37.02 -0.24
N GLY A 134 10.11 -37.90 -0.50
CA GLY A 134 9.87 -39.33 -0.71
C GLY A 134 9.17 -39.66 -2.03
N GLU A 135 9.14 -38.72 -2.98
CA GLU A 135 8.48 -38.84 -4.28
C GLU A 135 9.44 -38.47 -5.40
N MET A 136 9.22 -38.97 -6.61
CA MET A 136 10.04 -38.62 -7.76
C MET A 136 9.69 -37.20 -8.24
N ILE A 137 10.67 -36.30 -8.15
CA ILE A 137 10.61 -34.94 -8.68
C ILE A 137 11.49 -34.86 -9.92
N ASP A 138 10.93 -34.32 -10.99
CA ASP A 138 11.60 -34.22 -12.29
C ASP A 138 11.43 -32.81 -12.87
N ILE A 139 12.44 -32.39 -13.65
CA ILE A 139 12.53 -31.04 -14.21
C ILE A 139 12.55 -31.09 -15.73
N THR A 140 12.04 -30.02 -16.32
CA THR A 140 12.23 -29.74 -17.74
C THR A 140 13.61 -29.12 -17.98
N THR A 141 14.07 -29.20 -19.23
CA THR A 141 15.23 -28.42 -19.67
C THR A 141 14.93 -26.93 -19.51
N PRO A 142 15.79 -26.13 -18.84
CA PRO A 142 15.56 -24.72 -18.63
C PRO A 142 15.39 -23.95 -19.94
N ASP A 143 14.44 -23.01 -20.01
CA ASP A 143 14.38 -22.01 -21.07
C ASP A 143 15.12 -20.74 -20.61
N ILE A 144 16.13 -20.29 -21.37
CA ILE A 144 16.98 -19.16 -20.99
C ILE A 144 16.66 -17.95 -21.86
N LYS A 145 16.43 -16.79 -21.23
CA LYS A 145 16.23 -15.52 -21.92
C LYS A 145 17.02 -14.41 -21.26
N VAL A 146 17.66 -13.57 -22.07
CA VAL A 146 18.27 -12.30 -21.62
C VAL A 146 17.24 -11.22 -21.85
N ILE A 147 16.56 -10.81 -20.79
CA ILE A 147 15.49 -9.81 -20.88
C ILE A 147 15.44 -8.95 -19.61
N ALA A 148 14.84 -7.77 -19.70
CA ALA A 148 14.48 -7.01 -18.51
C ALA A 148 13.37 -7.76 -17.77
N LEU A 149 13.60 -8.20 -16.52
CA LEU A 149 12.71 -9.09 -15.75
C LEU A 149 11.19 -8.77 -15.89
N LYS A 150 10.85 -7.49 -15.99
CA LYS A 150 9.50 -6.97 -16.24
C LYS A 150 8.80 -7.57 -17.46
N GLU A 151 9.51 -7.86 -18.55
CA GLU A 151 8.94 -8.37 -19.82
C GLU A 151 8.54 -9.86 -19.76
N GLN A 152 9.26 -10.72 -19.00
CA GLN A 152 8.85 -12.14 -18.80
C GLN A 152 7.65 -12.25 -17.86
N LEU A 153 7.47 -11.26 -16.99
CA LEU A 153 6.46 -11.26 -15.94
C LEU A 153 5.09 -10.75 -16.42
N GLU A 154 5.03 -10.00 -17.53
CA GLU A 154 3.77 -9.63 -18.20
C GLU A 154 2.95 -10.86 -18.66
N ASP A 155 3.60 -12.01 -18.86
CA ASP A 155 2.95 -13.28 -19.20
C ASP A 155 2.34 -14.01 -17.99
N THR A 156 2.55 -13.52 -16.77
CA THR A 156 2.09 -14.19 -15.53
C THR A 156 1.02 -13.35 -14.84
N ASN A 157 -0.15 -13.94 -14.60
CA ASN A 157 -1.26 -13.28 -13.88
C ASN A 157 -1.03 -13.22 -12.35
N ASP A 158 0.15 -13.63 -11.88
CA ASP A 158 0.53 -13.73 -10.47
C ASP A 158 1.24 -12.45 -10.02
N GLN A 159 0.51 -11.65 -9.25
CA GLN A 159 0.95 -10.34 -8.76
C GLN A 159 1.94 -10.43 -7.59
N THR A 160 1.99 -11.57 -6.91
CA THR A 160 2.76 -11.75 -5.69
C THR A 160 3.51 -13.08 -5.76
N MET A 161 4.81 -13.04 -5.53
CA MET A 161 5.70 -14.19 -5.62
C MET A 161 6.53 -14.31 -4.35
N ILE A 162 6.97 -15.52 -4.05
CA ILE A 162 7.96 -15.79 -3.00
C ILE A 162 9.33 -15.68 -3.67
N LYS A 163 10.14 -14.76 -3.17
CA LYS A 163 11.54 -14.59 -3.56
C LYS A 163 12.41 -15.34 -2.55
N VAL A 164 13.20 -16.27 -3.07
CA VAL A 164 14.25 -16.97 -2.33
C VAL A 164 15.59 -16.49 -2.90
N GLY A 165 16.30 -15.66 -2.14
CA GLY A 165 17.59 -15.09 -2.54
C GLY A 165 18.76 -15.80 -1.87
N PHE A 166 19.79 -16.11 -2.63
CA PHE A 166 21.02 -16.75 -2.15
C PHE A 166 22.23 -15.91 -2.52
N ASP A 167 23.21 -15.81 -1.63
CA ASP A 167 24.53 -15.31 -1.99
C ASP A 167 25.32 -16.45 -2.64
N LEU A 168 25.76 -16.22 -3.87
CA LEU A 168 26.55 -17.15 -4.68
C LEU A 168 27.99 -16.64 -4.77
N ILE A 169 28.92 -17.47 -4.30
CA ILE A 169 30.36 -17.19 -4.33
C ILE A 169 31.05 -18.27 -5.14
N ILE A 170 31.81 -17.87 -6.16
CA ILE A 170 32.59 -18.77 -7.03
C ILE A 170 34.08 -18.42 -6.90
N GLY A 171 34.82 -19.27 -6.20
CA GLY A 171 36.23 -19.03 -5.85
C GLY A 171 36.40 -17.68 -5.13
N ASP A 172 37.48 -16.98 -5.46
CA ASP A 172 37.72 -15.59 -5.04
C ASP A 172 37.29 -14.58 -6.13
N LEU A 173 36.63 -15.05 -7.19
CA LEU A 173 36.43 -14.31 -8.44
C LEU A 173 35.11 -13.54 -8.45
N ILE A 174 34.01 -14.19 -8.03
CA ILE A 174 32.66 -13.66 -8.20
C ILE A 174 31.90 -13.77 -6.89
N THR A 175 31.23 -12.68 -6.50
CA THR A 175 30.24 -12.64 -5.44
C THR A 175 28.99 -11.98 -5.99
N SER A 176 27.86 -12.69 -5.99
CA SER A 176 26.59 -12.15 -6.47
C SER A 176 25.40 -12.80 -5.77
N ASN A 177 24.20 -12.39 -6.15
CA ASN A 177 22.94 -12.90 -5.66
C ASN A 177 22.25 -13.75 -6.74
N LEU A 178 21.90 -14.98 -6.39
CA LEU A 178 21.01 -15.83 -7.17
C LEU A 178 19.61 -15.70 -6.60
N MET A 179 18.64 -15.32 -7.44
CA MET A 179 17.25 -15.21 -7.01
C MET A 179 16.40 -16.31 -7.65
N GLN A 180 15.52 -16.88 -6.85
CA GLN A 180 14.48 -17.81 -7.28
C GLN A 180 13.11 -17.22 -6.97
N LEU A 181 12.20 -17.21 -7.94
CA LEU A 181 10.83 -16.73 -7.77
C LEU A 181 9.85 -17.90 -7.92
N ILE A 182 8.99 -18.05 -6.91
CA ILE A 182 8.01 -19.13 -6.80
C ILE A 182 6.61 -18.53 -6.60
N PRO A 183 5.58 -18.98 -7.33
CA PRO A 183 4.20 -18.58 -7.05
C PRO A 183 3.78 -18.92 -5.61
N VAL A 184 3.04 -18.01 -4.95
CA VAL A 184 2.71 -18.13 -3.52
C VAL A 184 1.90 -19.40 -3.21
N ASP A 185 0.94 -19.74 -4.07
CA ASP A 185 0.14 -20.95 -3.98
C ASP A 185 1.01 -22.21 -4.03
N LYS A 186 2.02 -22.22 -4.91
CA LYS A 186 2.97 -23.32 -5.06
C LYS A 186 3.97 -23.41 -3.91
N GLY A 187 4.44 -22.29 -3.40
CA GLY A 187 5.25 -22.27 -2.18
C GLY A 187 4.51 -22.86 -0.99
N ARG A 188 3.21 -22.55 -0.83
CA ARG A 188 2.38 -23.17 0.21
C ARG A 188 2.26 -24.67 0.02
N GLU A 189 2.05 -25.12 -1.21
CA GLU A 189 2.00 -26.55 -1.53
C GLU A 189 3.28 -27.28 -1.08
N LEU A 190 4.45 -26.68 -1.35
CA LEU A 190 5.75 -27.20 -0.90
C LEU A 190 5.85 -27.28 0.63
N ALA A 191 5.51 -26.19 1.33
CA ALA A 191 5.61 -26.14 2.78
C ALA A 191 4.68 -27.16 3.46
N LYS A 192 3.44 -27.26 2.98
CA LYS A 192 2.45 -28.22 3.49
C LYS A 192 2.90 -29.66 3.28
N ARG A 193 3.53 -29.98 2.15
CA ARG A 193 4.07 -31.32 1.89
C ARG A 193 5.14 -31.74 2.91
N LEU A 194 5.95 -30.80 3.41
CA LEU A 194 6.97 -31.11 4.41
C LEU A 194 6.42 -31.11 5.84
N LEU A 195 5.48 -30.20 6.16
CA LEU A 195 4.89 -30.07 7.50
C LEU A 195 3.82 -31.14 7.82
N GLY A 196 3.16 -31.72 6.82
CA GLY A 196 2.07 -32.69 7.03
C GLY A 196 0.88 -32.11 7.81
N ASP A 197 0.19 -32.92 8.63
CA ASP A 197 -0.91 -32.46 9.50
C ASP A 197 -0.44 -31.59 10.70
N ALA A 198 0.86 -31.31 10.81
CA ALA A 198 1.44 -30.46 11.86
C ALA A 198 1.49 -28.98 11.47
N VAL A 199 0.82 -28.59 10.37
CA VAL A 199 0.48 -27.19 10.13
C VAL A 199 -0.50 -26.81 11.25
N PRO A 200 -0.15 -25.92 12.20
CA PRO A 200 -1.16 -25.37 13.09
C PRO A 200 -2.26 -24.81 12.18
N GLU A 201 -3.52 -25.23 12.41
CA GLU A 201 -4.67 -24.58 11.78
C GLU A 201 -4.39 -23.07 11.80
N PRO A 202 -4.50 -22.38 10.65
CA PRO A 202 -4.24 -20.95 10.61
C PRO A 202 -4.98 -20.37 11.80
N ALA A 203 -4.22 -19.75 12.72
CA ALA A 203 -4.79 -19.14 13.90
C ALA A 203 -6.03 -18.38 13.44
N PRO A 204 -7.21 -18.56 14.09
CA PRO A 204 -8.45 -18.03 13.59
C PRO A 204 -8.19 -16.60 13.17
N VAL A 205 -8.35 -16.36 11.86
CA VAL A 205 -8.12 -15.08 11.20
C VAL A 205 -8.68 -14.03 12.15
N LYS A 206 -7.82 -13.13 12.68
CA LYS A 206 -8.31 -11.87 13.25
C LYS A 206 -9.27 -11.36 12.18
N GLU A 207 -10.57 -11.37 12.47
CA GLU A 207 -11.62 -11.05 11.50
C GLU A 207 -11.12 -9.90 10.64
N GLU A 208 -11.10 -10.06 9.32
CA GLU A 208 -10.83 -8.93 8.43
C GLU A 208 -11.90 -7.88 8.75
N ILE A 209 -11.54 -6.92 9.58
CA ILE A 209 -12.41 -5.81 9.91
C ILE A 209 -12.45 -4.93 8.67
N SER A 210 -13.42 -5.21 7.81
CA SER A 210 -13.85 -4.27 6.78
C SER A 210 -14.73 -3.22 7.43
N LEU A 211 -14.38 -1.95 7.17
CA LEU A 211 -15.23 -0.81 7.44
C LEU A 211 -16.14 -0.62 6.22
N THR A 212 -17.43 -0.41 6.46
CA THR A 212 -18.36 0.08 5.44
C THR A 212 -18.07 1.54 5.11
N ALA A 213 -18.59 2.05 3.97
CA ALA A 213 -18.44 3.47 3.62
C ALA A 213 -19.02 4.39 4.71
N GLU A 214 -20.17 4.01 5.27
CA GLU A 214 -20.81 4.73 6.38
C GLU A 214 -19.94 4.71 7.66
N GLU A 215 -19.38 3.56 8.03
CA GLU A 215 -18.46 3.48 9.18
C GLU A 215 -17.19 4.33 8.96
N LEU A 216 -16.66 4.38 7.73
CA LEU A 216 -15.49 5.20 7.40
C LEU A 216 -15.79 6.70 7.47
N ASP A 217 -16.96 7.12 6.99
CA ASP A 217 -17.41 8.52 7.04
C ASP A 217 -17.62 8.98 8.49
N VAL A 218 -18.28 8.15 9.32
CA VAL A 218 -18.47 8.45 10.74
C VAL A 218 -17.12 8.46 11.49
N PHE A 219 -16.23 7.53 11.18
CA PHE A 219 -14.87 7.54 11.72
C PHE A 219 -14.12 8.83 11.36
N LEU A 220 -14.23 9.30 10.11
CA LEU A 220 -13.63 10.57 9.67
C LEU A 220 -14.18 11.77 10.45
N GLU A 221 -15.47 11.76 10.80
CA GLU A 221 -16.07 12.82 11.62
C GLU A 221 -15.46 12.86 13.03
N VAL A 222 -15.21 11.70 13.64
CA VAL A 222 -14.49 11.60 14.93
C VAL A 222 -13.06 12.14 14.80
N CYS A 223 -12.34 11.74 13.75
CA CYS A 223 -10.99 12.25 13.49
C CYS A 223 -10.97 13.77 13.28
N ASN A 224 -11.95 14.32 12.57
CA ASN A 224 -12.05 15.75 12.29
C ASN A 224 -12.23 16.58 13.58
N ILE A 225 -12.92 16.05 14.59
CA ILE A 225 -13.05 16.72 15.89
C ILE A 225 -11.75 16.64 16.69
N GLY A 226 -11.13 15.46 16.72
CA GLY A 226 -9.80 15.29 17.34
C GLY A 226 -8.78 16.28 16.76
N ILE A 227 -8.77 16.43 15.43
CA ILE A 227 -7.81 17.28 14.75
C ILE A 227 -8.07 18.79 14.93
N GLY A 228 -9.34 19.22 15.07
CA GLY A 228 -9.66 20.61 15.40
C GLY A 228 -9.07 21.04 16.75
N SER A 229 -9.13 20.15 17.75
CA SER A 229 -8.50 20.35 19.06
C SER A 229 -6.96 20.40 18.93
N ALA A 230 -6.37 19.43 18.22
CA ALA A 230 -4.93 19.41 17.92
C ALA A 230 -4.44 20.70 17.25
N SER A 231 -5.14 21.19 16.21
CA SER A 231 -4.77 22.39 15.47
C SER A 231 -4.69 23.63 16.36
N THR A 232 -5.58 23.72 17.34
CA THR A 232 -5.60 24.81 18.34
C THR A 232 -4.38 24.74 19.26
N VAL A 233 -3.99 23.55 19.68
CA VAL A 233 -2.85 23.32 20.58
C VAL A 233 -1.54 23.55 19.85
N LEU A 234 -1.38 23.00 18.65
CA LEU A 234 -0.24 23.26 17.79
C LEU A 234 -0.08 24.76 17.53
N SER A 235 -1.19 25.47 17.25
CA SER A 235 -1.12 26.93 17.02
C SER A 235 -0.59 27.70 18.23
N LYS A 236 -0.99 27.28 19.45
CA LYS A 236 -0.51 27.88 20.70
C LYS A 236 0.96 27.56 20.96
N LEU A 237 1.38 26.30 20.75
CA LEU A 237 2.74 25.85 21.03
C LEU A 237 3.75 26.36 20.01
N LEU A 238 3.38 26.43 18.73
CA LEU A 238 4.23 26.97 17.66
C LEU A 238 4.14 28.49 17.52
N ASN A 239 3.24 29.14 18.28
CA ASN A 239 2.97 30.58 18.18
C ASN A 239 2.76 31.06 16.73
N ARG A 240 2.04 30.25 15.96
CA ARG A 240 1.74 30.42 14.53
C ARG A 240 0.35 29.88 14.25
N LYS A 241 -0.29 30.37 13.19
CA LYS A 241 -1.57 29.78 12.77
C LYS A 241 -1.31 28.42 12.13
N VAL A 242 -1.75 27.36 12.80
CA VAL A 242 -1.73 26.00 12.27
C VAL A 242 -3.14 25.63 11.82
N SER A 243 -3.25 25.14 10.59
CA SER A 243 -4.47 24.63 10.01
C SER A 243 -4.29 23.15 9.67
N LEU A 244 -5.15 22.31 10.23
CA LEU A 244 -5.31 20.92 9.84
C LEU A 244 -6.67 20.82 9.14
N SER A 245 -6.64 20.69 7.81
CA SER A 245 -7.86 20.70 7.00
C SER A 245 -8.61 19.36 7.10
N VAL A 246 -9.82 19.30 6.53
CA VAL A 246 -10.64 18.08 6.52
C VAL A 246 -9.82 16.89 6.00
N PRO A 247 -9.66 15.83 6.81
CA PRO A 247 -8.90 14.67 6.41
C PRO A 247 -9.62 13.84 5.35
N THR A 248 -8.84 13.15 4.52
CA THR A 248 -9.35 12.04 3.71
C THR A 248 -8.93 10.72 4.34
N ALA A 249 -9.82 9.73 4.41
CA ALA A 249 -9.48 8.39 4.86
C ALA A 249 -9.71 7.36 3.76
N ARG A 250 -8.86 6.33 3.74
CA ARG A 250 -9.03 5.14 2.92
C ARG A 250 -8.51 3.92 3.63
N VAL A 251 -9.17 2.79 3.39
CA VAL A 251 -8.66 1.48 3.80
C VAL A 251 -7.68 1.03 2.72
N ILE A 252 -6.42 0.83 3.11
CA ILE A 252 -5.36 0.36 2.22
C ILE A 252 -4.79 -0.94 2.76
N ASP A 253 -4.15 -1.72 1.90
CA ASP A 253 -3.25 -2.76 2.40
C ASP A 253 -2.05 -2.07 3.07
N SER A 254 -1.61 -2.57 4.23
CA SER A 254 -0.44 -2.04 4.94
C SER A 254 0.82 -2.01 4.05
N LYS A 255 0.89 -2.86 3.02
CA LYS A 255 1.97 -2.89 2.01
C LYS A 255 1.83 -1.81 0.93
N GLU A 256 0.63 -1.30 0.69
CA GLU A 256 0.35 -0.21 -0.26
C GLU A 256 0.69 1.17 0.32
N PHE A 257 0.94 1.25 1.64
CA PHE A 257 1.34 2.50 2.27
C PHE A 257 2.74 2.92 1.79
N GLU A 258 2.79 3.94 0.93
CA GLU A 258 4.03 4.58 0.49
C GLU A 258 4.11 6.04 0.96
N PHE A 259 5.01 6.32 1.90
CA PHE A 259 5.41 7.69 2.24
C PHE A 259 6.69 8.06 1.49
N ASN A 260 6.54 8.84 0.42
CA ASN A 260 7.62 9.17 -0.53
C ASN A 260 8.52 10.33 -0.06
N GLU A 261 8.10 11.12 0.92
CA GLU A 261 8.87 12.26 1.45
C GLU A 261 9.84 11.83 2.56
N ARG A 262 10.73 10.88 2.24
CA ARG A 262 11.81 10.50 3.15
C ARG A 262 12.96 11.52 3.07
N PRO A 263 13.78 11.66 4.12
CA PRO A 263 13.60 11.09 5.45
C PRO A 263 12.38 11.68 6.18
N CYS A 264 11.79 10.89 7.08
CA CYS A 264 10.56 11.23 7.79
C CYS A 264 10.62 10.86 9.26
N LEU A 265 9.74 11.46 10.03
CA LEU A 265 9.59 11.21 11.45
C LEU A 265 8.31 10.40 11.68
N VAL A 266 8.46 9.25 12.34
CA VAL A 266 7.36 8.36 12.68
C VAL A 266 7.13 8.44 14.18
N THR A 267 5.92 8.75 14.60
CA THR A 267 5.54 8.81 16.01
C THR A 267 4.44 7.79 16.28
N SER A 268 4.71 6.84 17.16
CA SER A 268 3.76 5.78 17.52
C SER A 268 3.26 5.96 18.94
N VAL A 269 1.96 5.76 19.13
CA VAL A 269 1.30 5.85 20.43
C VAL A 269 0.32 4.69 20.59
N GLU A 270 0.18 4.16 21.80
CA GLU A 270 -0.78 3.10 22.12
C GLU A 270 -1.97 3.67 22.90
N PHE A 271 -3.17 3.19 22.60
CA PHE A 271 -4.32 3.45 23.44
C PHE A 271 -4.27 2.53 24.67
N VAL A 272 -4.20 3.12 25.85
CA VAL A 272 -4.09 2.41 27.13
C VAL A 272 -5.48 2.09 27.71
N GLU A 273 -6.46 2.95 27.44
CA GLU A 273 -7.84 2.80 27.90
C GLU A 273 -8.80 3.31 26.80
N GLY A 274 -9.99 2.70 26.71
CA GLY A 274 -11.09 3.15 25.85
C GLY A 274 -11.07 2.62 24.42
N LEU A 275 -9.90 2.55 23.78
CA LEU A 275 -9.72 2.06 22.42
C LEU A 275 -8.67 0.97 22.38
N ARG A 276 -8.78 0.06 21.40
CA ARG A 276 -7.79 -1.00 21.18
C ARG A 276 -6.77 -0.59 20.12
N SER A 277 -5.54 -1.10 20.25
CA SER A 277 -4.42 -0.98 19.29
C SER A 277 -3.62 0.33 19.37
N SER A 278 -2.70 0.50 18.43
CA SER A 278 -1.81 1.64 18.29
C SER A 278 -2.27 2.59 17.19
N ASN A 279 -1.74 3.79 17.25
CA ASN A 279 -1.95 4.88 16.31
C ASN A 279 -0.58 5.46 15.94
N THR A 280 -0.34 5.67 14.65
CA THR A 280 0.97 6.10 14.15
C THR A 280 0.81 7.37 13.32
N PHE A 281 1.64 8.37 13.58
CA PHE A 281 1.73 9.62 12.83
C PHE A 281 3.03 9.67 12.04
N ILE A 282 2.96 10.23 10.83
CA ILE A 282 4.11 10.36 9.95
C ILE A 282 4.14 11.77 9.37
N ILE A 283 5.26 12.46 9.57
CA ILE A 283 5.53 13.80 9.01
C ILE A 283 6.90 13.81 8.31
N SER A 284 7.06 14.67 7.31
CA SER A 284 8.34 14.83 6.63
C SER A 284 9.40 15.42 7.57
N LYS A 285 10.68 15.13 7.32
CA LYS A 285 11.80 15.73 8.08
C LYS A 285 11.72 17.27 8.06
N ASN A 286 11.38 17.86 6.92
CA ASN A 286 11.25 19.31 6.79
C ASN A 286 10.16 19.87 7.71
N ALA A 287 9.00 19.20 7.79
CA ALA A 287 7.94 19.58 8.71
C ALA A 287 8.41 19.55 10.17
N ALA A 288 9.10 18.47 10.56
CA ALA A 288 9.65 18.32 11.90
C ALA A 288 10.67 19.41 12.25
N LEU A 289 11.57 19.76 11.33
CA LEU A 289 12.56 20.83 11.52
C LEU A 289 11.89 22.19 11.75
N ILE A 290 10.93 22.56 10.90
CA ILE A 290 10.20 23.84 11.03
C ILE A 290 9.44 23.89 12.35
N MET A 291 8.77 22.80 12.72
CA MET A 291 8.06 22.71 14.01
C MET A 291 9.00 22.82 15.21
N ALA A 292 10.16 22.14 15.17
CA ALA A 292 11.16 22.20 16.22
C ALA A 292 11.70 23.62 16.40
N ASP A 293 12.08 24.27 15.30
CA ASP A 293 12.60 25.64 15.32
C ASP A 293 11.59 26.63 15.91
N LEU A 294 10.32 26.54 15.49
CA LEU A 294 9.24 27.38 16.02
C LEU A 294 9.03 27.17 17.53
N MET A 295 9.09 25.92 18.02
CA MET A 295 9.02 25.66 19.47
C MET A 295 10.21 26.21 20.24
N MET A 296 11.38 26.23 19.61
CA MET A 296 12.59 26.82 20.16
C MET A 296 12.65 28.34 20.01
N MET A 297 11.51 28.97 19.68
CA MET A 297 11.34 30.42 19.50
C MET A 297 12.10 30.99 18.29
N GLY A 298 12.36 30.16 17.29
CA GLY A 298 12.88 30.55 15.98
C GLY A 298 11.83 31.17 15.07
N ASP A 299 12.19 31.38 13.80
CA ASP A 299 11.33 32.00 12.78
C ASP A 299 10.74 30.98 11.78
N GLY A 300 11.11 29.70 11.89
CA GLY A 300 10.69 28.60 11.05
C GLY A 300 11.49 28.49 9.75
N MET A 301 12.58 29.25 9.59
CA MET A 301 13.43 29.21 8.39
C MET A 301 14.55 28.19 8.60
N VAL A 302 14.35 26.99 8.05
CA VAL A 302 15.32 25.88 8.15
C VAL A 302 16.03 25.66 6.82
N GLN A 303 17.26 25.12 6.89
CA GLN A 303 18.03 24.76 5.70
C GLN A 303 17.60 23.37 5.21
N ASP A 304 17.56 23.18 3.88
CA ASP A 304 17.10 21.92 3.27
C ASP A 304 17.96 20.70 3.66
N ASP A 305 19.24 20.91 3.98
CA ASP A 305 20.21 19.88 4.37
C ASP A 305 20.36 19.72 5.90
N ALA A 306 19.73 20.57 6.71
CA ALA A 306 19.83 20.50 8.18
C ALA A 306 19.34 19.15 8.70
N GLU A 307 20.03 18.56 9.68
CA GLU A 307 19.58 17.33 10.36
C GLU A 307 18.92 17.66 11.71
N LEU A 308 17.96 16.83 12.12
CA LEU A 308 17.34 16.95 13.44
C LEU A 308 18.33 16.53 14.53
N THR A 309 18.68 17.46 15.39
CA THR A 309 19.45 17.24 16.62
C THR A 309 18.58 16.57 17.70
N GLU A 310 19.20 15.98 18.73
CA GLU A 310 18.47 15.37 19.85
C GLU A 310 17.53 16.35 20.57
N LEU A 311 17.89 17.65 20.62
CA LEU A 311 17.05 18.69 21.21
C LEU A 311 15.81 18.97 20.36
N GLU A 312 15.96 19.03 19.04
CA GLU A 312 14.85 19.25 18.10
C GLU A 312 13.91 18.04 18.06
N VAL A 313 14.46 16.82 18.08
CA VAL A 313 13.70 15.57 18.27
C VAL A 313 12.88 15.64 19.56
N SER A 314 13.50 16.03 20.69
CA SER A 314 12.79 16.15 21.96
C SER A 314 11.69 17.21 21.93
N ALA A 315 11.91 18.33 21.24
CA ALA A 315 10.92 19.37 21.08
C ALA A 315 9.70 18.85 20.28
N VAL A 316 9.93 18.21 19.14
CA VAL A 316 8.84 17.66 18.30
C VAL A 316 8.12 16.53 19.03
N GLN A 317 8.83 15.69 19.79
CA GLN A 317 8.19 14.65 20.60
C GLN A 317 7.23 15.25 21.65
N GLU A 318 7.63 16.33 22.32
CA GLU A 318 6.75 17.03 23.26
C GLU A 318 5.56 17.69 22.55
N LEU A 319 5.78 18.30 21.37
CA LEU A 319 4.70 18.84 20.54
C LEU A 319 3.65 17.79 20.21
N MET A 320 4.11 16.65 19.71
CA MET A 320 3.29 15.52 19.31
C MET A 320 2.55 14.92 20.51
N ASN A 321 3.23 14.76 21.65
CA ASN A 321 2.62 14.28 22.90
C ASN A 321 1.45 15.19 23.35
N GLN A 322 1.64 16.51 23.34
CA GLN A 322 0.58 17.46 23.66
C GLN A 322 -0.56 17.38 22.65
N MET A 323 -0.25 17.42 21.35
CA MET A 323 -1.24 17.34 20.28
C MET A 323 -2.14 16.10 20.40
N MET A 324 -1.54 14.94 20.62
CA MET A 324 -2.25 13.66 20.76
C MET A 324 -3.10 13.62 22.03
N GLY A 325 -2.59 14.12 23.17
CA GLY A 325 -3.34 14.16 24.42
C GLY A 325 -4.61 15.02 24.33
N PHE A 326 -4.52 16.18 23.68
CA PHE A 326 -5.69 17.04 23.44
C PHE A 326 -6.67 16.44 22.42
N SER A 327 -6.17 15.70 21.42
CA SER A 327 -7.02 14.96 20.48
C SER A 327 -7.76 13.83 21.18
N ALA A 328 -7.06 13.04 22.00
CA ALA A 328 -7.65 11.95 22.79
C ALA A 328 -8.73 12.47 23.75
N THR A 329 -8.50 13.62 24.39
CA THR A 329 -9.49 14.27 25.26
C THR A 329 -10.74 14.67 24.47
N ALA A 330 -10.60 15.30 23.31
CA ALA A 330 -11.73 15.69 22.47
C ALA A 330 -12.53 14.48 21.96
N MET A 331 -11.84 13.43 21.51
CA MET A 331 -12.48 12.17 21.11
C MET A 331 -13.17 11.50 22.30
N SER A 332 -12.60 11.58 23.50
CA SER A 332 -13.17 11.00 24.72
C SER A 332 -14.48 11.66 25.12
N GLU A 333 -14.55 13.00 25.06
CA GLU A 333 -15.77 13.76 25.30
C GLU A 333 -16.86 13.43 24.28
N MET A 334 -16.49 13.33 23.00
CA MET A 334 -17.41 13.04 21.91
C MET A 334 -17.96 11.61 21.97
N LEU A 335 -17.10 10.62 22.18
CA LEU A 335 -17.48 9.21 22.20
C LEU A 335 -18.06 8.76 23.55
N GLY A 336 -18.07 9.64 24.56
CA GLY A 336 -18.55 9.31 25.91
C GLY A 336 -17.77 8.19 26.59
N THR A 337 -16.57 7.88 26.10
CA THR A 337 -15.68 6.83 26.60
C THR A 337 -14.34 7.44 26.99
N LYS A 338 -13.72 6.98 28.08
CA LYS A 338 -12.43 7.50 28.52
C LYS A 338 -11.33 6.98 27.59
N ILE A 339 -10.60 7.87 26.93
CA ILE A 339 -9.49 7.52 26.03
C ILE A 339 -8.18 8.01 26.64
N ASP A 340 -7.34 7.07 27.04
CA ASP A 340 -5.99 7.35 27.54
C ASP A 340 -4.94 6.83 26.55
N ILE A 341 -3.83 7.57 26.41
CA ILE A 341 -2.73 7.24 25.50
C ILE A 341 -1.42 7.02 26.27
N SER A 342 -0.53 6.20 25.72
CA SER A 342 0.83 6.02 26.23
C SER A 342 1.72 7.21 25.84
N PRO A 343 2.89 7.38 26.49
CA PRO A 343 3.90 8.31 25.99
C PRO A 343 4.33 7.92 24.57
N PRO A 344 4.41 8.87 23.61
CA PRO A 344 4.74 8.53 22.23
C PRO A 344 6.20 8.11 22.08
N THR A 345 6.44 7.10 21.26
CA THR A 345 7.77 6.74 20.76
C THR A 345 8.00 7.39 19.41
N MET A 346 9.24 7.82 19.15
CA MET A 346 9.57 8.54 17.93
C MET A 346 10.79 7.93 17.25
N GLU A 347 10.66 7.65 15.96
CA GLU A 347 11.69 6.99 15.15
C GLU A 347 11.94 7.80 13.88
N PHE A 348 13.22 7.89 13.49
CA PHE A 348 13.62 8.54 12.25
C PHE A 348 13.77 7.49 11.15
N CYS A 349 13.06 7.68 10.05
CA CYS A 349 13.11 6.76 8.91
C CYS A 349 13.81 7.44 7.74
N ASN A 350 14.96 6.89 7.34
CA ASN A 350 15.75 7.37 6.21
C ASN A 350 15.31 6.73 4.88
N PHE A 351 15.89 7.21 3.80
CA PHE A 351 15.81 6.54 2.50
C PHE A 351 16.34 5.10 2.62
N GLY A 352 15.51 4.12 2.22
CA GLY A 352 15.87 2.69 2.27
C GLY A 352 15.44 1.93 3.54
N ASP A 353 14.99 2.61 4.60
CA ASP A 353 14.58 1.93 5.84
C ASP A 353 13.21 1.23 5.70
N THR A 354 13.13 -0.06 6.00
CA THR A 354 11.85 -0.80 6.12
C THR A 354 11.07 -0.48 7.41
N MET A 355 11.62 0.38 8.26
CA MET A 355 11.14 0.65 9.63
C MET A 355 9.67 1.07 9.72
N ILE A 356 9.15 1.82 8.75
CA ILE A 356 7.73 2.22 8.73
C ILE A 356 6.81 1.00 8.71
N GLN A 357 7.19 -0.08 8.02
CA GLN A 357 6.40 -1.32 7.94
C GLN A 357 6.38 -2.11 9.26
N LYS A 358 7.41 -1.99 10.12
CA LYS A 358 7.46 -2.74 11.40
C LYS A 358 6.42 -2.28 12.42
N ASN A 359 5.94 -1.03 12.29
CA ASN A 359 4.95 -0.45 13.20
C ASN A 359 3.51 -0.53 12.66
N ILE A 360 3.32 -0.91 11.39
CA ILE A 360 2.01 -1.11 10.78
C ILE A 360 1.71 -2.61 10.82
N GLU A 361 0.63 -3.02 11.52
CA GLU A 361 0.23 -4.43 11.58
C GLU A 361 0.05 -5.00 10.15
N GLU A 362 0.56 -6.22 9.91
CA GLU A 362 0.35 -6.93 8.64
C GLU A 362 -1.15 -7.12 8.38
N GLY A 363 -1.63 -6.69 7.21
CA GLY A 363 -3.04 -6.76 6.82
C GLY A 363 -3.54 -5.46 6.22
N LYS A 364 -4.78 -5.08 6.56
CA LYS A 364 -5.36 -3.79 6.16
C LYS A 364 -5.10 -2.74 7.24
N THR A 365 -4.91 -1.50 6.81
CA THR A 365 -4.83 -0.35 7.70
C THR A 365 -5.74 0.77 7.19
N VAL A 366 -6.13 1.67 8.10
CA VAL A 366 -6.88 2.87 7.74
C VAL A 366 -5.89 4.02 7.70
N GLU A 367 -5.60 4.51 6.50
CA GLU A 367 -4.78 5.70 6.29
C GLU A 367 -5.68 6.93 6.30
N VAL A 368 -5.29 7.91 7.12
CA VAL A 368 -5.91 9.23 7.21
C VAL A 368 -4.86 10.28 6.85
N ILE A 369 -5.17 11.13 5.86
CA ILE A 369 -4.26 12.17 5.39
C ILE A 369 -4.81 13.52 5.82
N PHE A 370 -4.04 14.25 6.61
CA PHE A 370 -4.32 15.61 7.06
C PHE A 370 -3.47 16.61 6.28
N PRO A 371 -4.07 17.50 5.49
CA PRO A 371 -3.33 18.63 4.92
C PRO A 371 -2.94 19.59 6.05
N LEU A 372 -1.64 19.64 6.35
CA LEU A 372 -1.05 20.48 7.38
C LEU A 372 -0.51 21.77 6.74
N GLU A 373 -0.94 22.90 7.30
CA GLU A 373 -0.43 24.22 6.93
C GLU A 373 -0.01 25.00 8.18
N VAL A 374 1.19 25.58 8.16
CA VAL A 374 1.73 26.43 9.24
C VAL A 374 2.06 27.80 8.68
N ASP A 375 1.17 28.76 8.89
CA ASP A 375 1.32 30.21 8.60
C ASP A 375 2.11 30.56 7.32
N GLY A 376 1.85 29.85 6.22
CA GLY A 376 2.54 30.02 4.93
C GLY A 376 4.01 29.56 4.86
N LEU A 377 4.59 29.08 5.97
CA LEU A 377 5.94 28.53 6.06
C LEU A 377 6.01 27.07 5.58
N LEU A 378 4.95 26.31 5.84
CA LEU A 378 4.90 24.89 5.55
C LEU A 378 3.51 24.54 5.01
N LYS A 379 3.48 23.76 3.92
CA LYS A 379 2.29 23.08 3.43
C LYS A 379 2.67 21.67 3.01
N THR A 380 2.23 20.69 3.76
CA THR A 380 2.65 19.29 3.62
C THR A 380 1.54 18.35 4.09
N PRO A 381 1.42 17.13 3.57
CA PRO A 381 0.56 16.13 4.18
C PRO A 381 1.16 15.62 5.51
N MET A 382 0.31 15.41 6.51
CA MET A 382 0.58 14.62 7.70
C MET A 382 -0.26 13.35 7.63
N TYR A 383 0.36 12.19 7.78
CA TYR A 383 -0.33 10.92 7.72
C TYR A 383 -0.59 10.39 9.13
N GLN A 384 -1.74 9.77 9.30
CA GLN A 384 -2.10 9.05 10.50
C GLN A 384 -2.64 7.67 10.12
N ILE A 385 -2.09 6.64 10.75
CA ILE A 385 -2.36 5.24 10.44
C ILE A 385 -3.05 4.60 11.63
N PHE A 386 -4.21 4.03 11.37
CA PHE A 386 -5.03 3.36 12.37
C PHE A 386 -5.18 1.87 12.06
N ASN A 387 -5.26 1.08 13.12
CA ASN A 387 -5.78 -0.27 13.01
C ASN A 387 -7.28 -0.23 12.61
N PRO A 388 -7.75 -1.03 11.64
CA PRO A 388 -9.16 -1.09 11.27
C PRO A 388 -10.09 -1.41 12.43
N ALA A 389 -9.62 -2.15 13.43
CA ALA A 389 -10.39 -2.43 14.65
C ALA A 389 -10.71 -1.15 15.43
N ALA A 390 -9.71 -0.27 15.61
CA ALA A 390 -9.87 1.00 16.32
C ALA A 390 -10.83 1.92 15.56
N ALA A 391 -10.65 2.02 14.24
CA ALA A 391 -11.50 2.85 13.40
C ALA A 391 -12.98 2.38 13.43
N LYS A 392 -13.20 1.07 13.37
CA LYS A 392 -14.55 0.49 13.47
C LYS A 392 -15.17 0.67 14.86
N GLU A 393 -14.38 0.52 15.92
CA GLU A 393 -14.84 0.75 17.29
C GLU A 393 -15.29 2.21 17.49
N MET A 394 -14.51 3.17 17.01
CA MET A 394 -14.88 4.60 17.02
C MET A 394 -16.19 4.85 16.26
N ALA A 395 -16.32 4.31 15.04
CA ALA A 395 -17.51 4.47 14.22
C ALA A 395 -18.77 3.90 14.90
N GLN A 396 -18.66 2.71 15.49
CA GLN A 396 -19.78 2.06 16.17
C GLN A 396 -20.22 2.79 17.44
N LEU A 397 -19.27 3.32 18.21
CA LEU A 397 -19.58 4.15 19.38
C LEU A 397 -20.37 5.40 18.96
N MET A 398 -19.93 6.08 17.90
CA MET A 398 -20.58 7.30 17.42
C MET A 398 -21.98 7.03 16.86
N LEU A 399 -22.15 5.99 16.02
CA LEU A 399 -23.46 5.57 15.53
C LEU A 399 -24.42 5.22 16.67
N GLY A 400 -23.92 4.59 17.73
CA GLY A 400 -24.70 4.26 18.93
C GLY A 400 -25.16 5.50 19.72
N ILE A 401 -24.37 6.58 19.71
CA ILE A 401 -24.74 7.86 20.33
C ILE A 401 -25.82 8.56 19.49
N GLN A 402 -25.62 8.65 18.18
CA GLN A 402 -26.60 9.25 17.26
C GLN A 402 -27.96 8.55 17.33
N ALA A 403 -27.99 7.22 17.40
CA ALA A 403 -29.23 6.45 17.54
C ALA A 403 -29.98 6.74 18.86
N LYS A 404 -29.26 6.97 19.97
CA LYS A 404 -29.88 7.32 21.26
C LYS A 404 -30.45 8.73 21.26
N GLU A 405 -29.76 9.70 20.67
CA GLU A 405 -30.24 11.09 20.58
C GLU A 405 -31.52 11.20 19.72
N VAL A 406 -31.62 10.42 18.64
CA VAL A 406 -32.84 10.35 17.82
C VAL A 406 -34.00 9.73 18.60
N ALA A 407 -33.76 8.64 19.32
CA ALA A 407 -34.80 7.99 20.13
C ALA A 407 -35.29 8.85 21.30
N GLU A 408 -34.41 9.63 21.95
CA GLU A 408 -34.79 10.56 23.02
C GLU A 408 -35.58 11.78 22.50
N LYS A 409 -35.26 12.26 21.28
CA LYS A 409 -36.04 13.30 20.60
C LYS A 409 -37.44 12.81 20.21
N GLU A 410 -37.58 11.57 19.76
CA GLU A 410 -38.89 10.99 19.46
C GLU A 410 -39.73 10.73 20.73
N ALA A 411 -39.10 10.26 21.82
CA ALA A 411 -39.79 9.92 23.08
C ALA A 411 -40.27 11.13 23.91
N THR A 412 -39.75 12.34 23.65
CA THR A 412 -40.08 13.56 24.40
C THR A 412 -41.20 14.39 23.75
N THR A 413 -41.71 13.98 22.59
CA THR A 413 -42.84 14.65 21.93
C THR A 413 -44.19 14.18 22.52
N PRO A 414 -45.00 15.04 23.18
CA PRO A 414 -46.27 14.59 23.77
C PRO A 414 -47.30 14.25 22.69
N ALA A 415 -47.89 13.05 22.78
CA ALA A 415 -49.00 12.65 21.92
C ALA A 415 -50.27 13.46 22.24
N GLU A 416 -50.73 14.28 21.30
CA GLU A 416 -51.95 15.06 21.40
C GLU A 416 -53.19 14.20 21.09
N ILE A 417 -54.22 14.32 21.94
CA ILE A 417 -55.48 13.55 21.87
C ILE A 417 -56.34 14.09 20.72
N ILE A 418 -56.65 13.26 19.73
CA ILE A 418 -57.50 13.62 18.59
C ILE A 418 -58.97 13.23 18.89
N GLU A 419 -59.86 14.22 18.99
CA GLU A 419 -61.32 14.03 18.92
C GLU A 419 -61.77 13.80 17.46
N PRO A 420 -62.83 13.00 17.21
CA PRO A 420 -63.15 12.54 15.85
C PRO A 420 -64.08 13.53 15.12
N GLU A 421 -63.59 14.15 14.05
CA GLU A 421 -64.45 14.83 13.06
C GLU A 421 -64.76 13.96 11.83
N LYS A 422 -65.91 14.26 11.23
CA LYS A 422 -66.65 13.49 10.22
C LYS A 422 -65.99 13.49 8.82
N PRO A 423 -66.41 12.56 7.92
CA PRO A 423 -65.59 12.09 6.82
C PRO A 423 -65.57 13.02 5.60
N ALA A 424 -64.40 13.09 4.98
CA ALA A 424 -64.10 13.87 3.79
C ALA A 424 -64.52 13.18 2.48
N GLU A 425 -64.97 13.98 1.50
CA GLU A 425 -64.92 13.69 0.07
C GLU A 425 -64.04 14.73 -0.65
N PRO A 426 -63.44 14.37 -1.81
CA PRO A 426 -62.02 14.63 -2.06
C PRO A 426 -61.80 15.90 -2.87
N ILE A 427 -60.97 16.82 -2.37
CA ILE A 427 -60.41 17.90 -3.18
C ILE A 427 -58.93 18.12 -2.84
N LYS A 428 -58.12 17.86 -3.88
CA LYS A 428 -56.89 18.54 -4.31
C LYS A 428 -55.85 18.84 -3.24
N HIS A 429 -54.69 18.24 -3.43
CA HIS A 429 -53.43 18.72 -2.86
C HIS A 429 -53.28 20.23 -3.08
N THR A 430 -53.52 20.99 -2.03
CA THR A 430 -52.96 22.32 -1.82
C THR A 430 -51.78 22.19 -0.88
N VAL A 431 -50.70 22.81 -1.32
CA VAL A 431 -49.41 23.02 -0.69
C VAL A 431 -49.56 23.49 0.76
N ILE A 432 -48.90 22.79 1.68
CA ILE A 432 -48.58 23.29 3.02
C ILE A 432 -47.21 23.97 2.89
N GLU A 433 -47.12 25.23 3.29
CA GLU A 433 -45.86 25.96 3.40
C GLU A 433 -45.06 25.37 4.57
N GLU A 434 -43.99 24.63 4.24
CA GLU A 434 -42.87 24.36 5.14
C GLU A 434 -42.00 25.62 5.21
N LYS A 435 -41.95 26.24 6.38
CA LYS A 435 -40.97 27.28 6.70
C LYS A 435 -40.25 26.84 7.97
N GLU A 436 -38.92 26.78 7.86
CA GLU A 436 -37.93 26.34 8.88
C GLU A 436 -37.87 24.80 9.00
N THR A 437 -37.11 24.09 8.15
CA THR A 437 -35.67 23.82 8.37
C THR A 437 -34.86 23.55 7.07
N LEU A 438 -35.35 23.90 5.88
CA LEU A 438 -34.53 23.75 4.66
C LEU A 438 -33.35 24.74 4.61
N SER A 439 -33.50 25.96 5.16
CA SER A 439 -32.46 26.99 5.02
C SER A 439 -31.16 26.69 5.76
N GLU A 440 -31.20 25.91 6.84
CA GLU A 440 -29.99 25.52 7.60
C GLU A 440 -29.23 24.39 6.89
N MET A 441 -29.94 23.39 6.35
CA MET A 441 -29.32 22.36 5.50
C MET A 441 -28.84 22.94 4.15
N GLU A 442 -29.57 23.89 3.57
CA GLU A 442 -29.15 24.61 2.35
C GLU A 442 -27.89 25.44 2.62
N GLN A 443 -27.77 26.11 3.77
CA GLN A 443 -26.55 26.82 4.17
C GLN A 443 -25.35 25.89 4.36
N ILE A 444 -25.55 24.69 4.90
CA ILE A 444 -24.49 23.68 5.06
C ILE A 444 -24.08 23.09 3.70
N LEU A 445 -25.03 22.86 2.79
CA LEU A 445 -24.76 22.38 1.43
C LEU A 445 -24.08 23.43 0.55
N GLU A 446 -24.30 24.73 0.81
CA GLU A 446 -23.62 25.84 0.11
C GLU A 446 -22.11 25.87 0.37
N ASP A 447 -21.66 25.38 1.53
CA ASP A 447 -20.25 25.42 1.94
C ASP A 447 -19.44 24.17 1.55
N ILE A 448 -20.07 23.14 0.96
CA ILE A 448 -19.37 21.93 0.48
C ILE A 448 -18.76 22.23 -0.89
N PRO A 449 -17.43 22.26 -1.05
CA PRO A 449 -16.82 22.48 -2.35
C PRO A 449 -17.06 21.24 -3.23
N VAL A 450 -17.96 21.37 -4.19
CA VAL A 450 -18.20 20.33 -5.20
C VAL A 450 -17.47 20.70 -6.49
N THR A 451 -16.63 19.80 -6.99
CA THR A 451 -16.00 19.98 -8.29
C THR A 451 -16.89 19.37 -9.36
N LEU A 452 -17.52 20.21 -10.17
CA LEU A 452 -18.25 19.79 -11.36
C LEU A 452 -17.29 19.69 -12.55
N GLU A 453 -17.09 18.47 -13.03
CA GLU A 453 -16.27 18.17 -14.18
C GLU A 453 -17.15 17.83 -15.39
N VAL A 454 -16.76 18.35 -16.54
CA VAL A 454 -17.41 18.07 -17.83
C VAL A 454 -16.41 17.33 -18.68
N VAL A 455 -16.67 16.05 -18.87
CA VAL A 455 -15.78 15.16 -19.62
C VAL A 455 -16.25 15.12 -21.07
N PHE A 456 -15.44 15.74 -21.94
CA PHE A 456 -15.63 15.71 -23.40
C PHE A 456 -15.34 14.33 -24.01
N GLY A 457 -14.49 13.56 -23.35
CA GLY A 457 -14.18 12.20 -23.72
C GLY A 457 -12.93 11.71 -23.00
N THR A 458 -12.69 10.43 -23.09
CA THR A 458 -11.57 9.71 -22.49
C THR A 458 -10.66 9.17 -23.59
N ALA A 459 -9.36 9.19 -23.35
CA ALA A 459 -8.38 8.54 -24.22
C ALA A 459 -7.56 7.56 -23.39
N LYS A 460 -7.31 6.36 -23.94
CA LYS A 460 -6.34 5.42 -23.36
C LYS A 460 -5.10 5.43 -24.25
N VAL A 461 -3.98 5.88 -23.70
CA VAL A 461 -2.71 6.02 -24.43
C VAL A 461 -1.62 5.23 -23.72
N LYS A 462 -0.69 4.68 -24.49
CA LYS A 462 0.53 4.08 -23.93
C LYS A 462 1.37 5.19 -23.30
N LEU A 463 2.01 4.90 -22.18
CA LEU A 463 2.82 5.87 -21.44
C LEU A 463 3.94 6.48 -22.30
N GLU A 464 4.60 5.67 -23.12
CA GLU A 464 5.61 6.12 -24.08
C GLU A 464 5.08 7.20 -25.03
N LYS A 465 3.86 7.01 -25.56
CA LYS A 465 3.20 7.97 -26.45
C LYS A 465 2.81 9.26 -25.71
N PHE A 466 2.35 9.14 -24.46
CA PHE A 466 2.03 10.28 -23.61
C PHE A 466 3.28 11.15 -23.34
N ILE A 467 4.41 10.52 -22.99
CA ILE A 467 5.68 11.22 -22.74
C ILE A 467 6.21 11.90 -24.02
N SER A 468 5.92 11.34 -25.19
CA SER A 468 6.35 11.91 -26.48
C SER A 468 5.54 13.13 -26.95
N TRP A 469 4.45 13.51 -26.26
CA TRP A 469 3.58 14.60 -26.71
C TRP A 469 4.24 15.96 -26.66
N CYS A 470 4.06 16.71 -27.75
CA CYS A 470 4.58 18.06 -27.93
C CYS A 470 3.46 19.04 -28.29
N GLU A 471 3.79 20.32 -28.28
CA GLU A 471 2.88 21.39 -28.69
C GLU A 471 2.36 21.12 -30.12
N LYS A 472 1.03 21.08 -30.28
CA LYS A 472 0.26 20.77 -31.52
C LYS A 472 -0.07 19.29 -31.78
N ASP A 473 0.32 18.35 -30.91
CA ASP A 473 -0.15 16.97 -31.05
C ASP A 473 -1.66 16.86 -30.80
N VAL A 474 -2.33 16.01 -31.60
CA VAL A 474 -3.78 15.81 -31.54
C VAL A 474 -4.10 14.50 -30.80
N ILE A 475 -4.85 14.62 -29.71
CA ILE A 475 -5.34 13.48 -28.93
C ILE A 475 -6.70 13.06 -29.48
N ILE A 476 -6.82 11.79 -29.88
CA ILE A 476 -8.09 11.21 -30.33
C ILE A 476 -8.79 10.61 -29.11
N LEU A 477 -9.99 11.11 -28.80
CA LEU A 477 -10.86 10.61 -27.73
C LEU A 477 -11.67 9.40 -28.23
N LYS A 478 -12.17 8.58 -27.30
CA LYS A 478 -12.95 7.38 -27.62
C LYS A 478 -14.39 7.70 -28.04
N GLU A 479 -14.95 8.75 -27.48
CA GLU A 479 -16.34 9.17 -27.60
C GLU A 479 -16.56 9.93 -28.92
N SER A 480 -17.74 9.76 -29.51
CA SER A 480 -18.08 10.37 -30.80
C SER A 480 -18.52 11.83 -30.63
N MET A 481 -18.26 12.69 -31.62
CA MET A 481 -18.64 14.12 -31.56
C MET A 481 -20.14 14.38 -31.37
N ASN A 482 -20.99 13.38 -31.65
CA ASN A 482 -22.44 13.49 -31.50
C ASN A 482 -22.96 12.88 -30.18
N GLU A 483 -22.07 12.33 -29.33
CA GLU A 483 -22.46 11.80 -28.03
C GLU A 483 -22.60 12.93 -27.00
N PRO A 484 -23.61 12.85 -26.11
CA PRO A 484 -23.71 13.77 -24.98
C PRO A 484 -22.46 13.71 -24.10
N LEU A 485 -21.97 14.88 -23.68
CA LEU A 485 -20.88 15.05 -22.72
C LEU A 485 -21.27 14.43 -21.37
N VAL A 486 -20.29 13.87 -20.67
CA VAL A 486 -20.50 13.32 -19.32
C VAL A 486 -20.30 14.42 -18.29
N LEU A 487 -21.25 14.55 -17.36
CA LEU A 487 -21.11 15.40 -16.17
C LEU A 487 -20.74 14.52 -14.98
N ALA A 488 -19.69 14.89 -14.27
CA ALA A 488 -19.24 14.22 -13.06
C ALA A 488 -19.13 15.21 -11.90
N LEU A 489 -19.54 14.79 -10.70
CA LEU A 489 -19.25 15.51 -9.45
C LEU A 489 -18.20 14.72 -8.69
N ASN A 490 -17.05 15.34 -8.40
CA ASN A 490 -15.93 14.71 -7.71
C ASN A 490 -15.54 13.35 -8.31
N GLY A 491 -15.52 13.24 -9.65
CA GLY A 491 -15.21 12.02 -10.40
C GLY A 491 -16.35 11.00 -10.53
N VAL A 492 -17.50 11.19 -9.87
CA VAL A 492 -18.68 10.31 -10.00
C VAL A 492 -19.60 10.85 -11.09
N THR A 493 -19.95 10.01 -12.08
CA THR A 493 -20.86 10.41 -13.15
C THR A 493 -22.28 10.64 -12.62
N ILE A 494 -22.78 11.87 -12.77
CA ILE A 494 -24.13 12.28 -12.33
C ILE A 494 -25.11 12.46 -13.49
N GLY A 495 -24.63 12.50 -14.73
CA GLY A 495 -25.50 12.67 -15.88
C GLY A 495 -24.78 12.92 -17.18
N LYS A 496 -25.56 13.23 -18.20
CA LYS A 496 -25.09 13.55 -19.55
C LYS A 496 -25.78 14.81 -20.08
N GLY A 497 -25.09 15.56 -20.94
CA GLY A 497 -25.64 16.77 -21.54
C GLY A 497 -24.96 17.20 -22.83
N ILE A 498 -25.57 18.13 -23.55
CA ILE A 498 -25.05 18.65 -24.81
C ILE A 498 -24.51 20.05 -24.57
N LEU A 499 -23.34 20.35 -25.14
CA LEU A 499 -22.77 21.69 -25.09
C LEU A 499 -23.67 22.67 -25.85
N VAL A 500 -24.10 23.72 -25.17
CA VAL A 500 -24.88 24.82 -25.73
C VAL A 500 -24.13 26.13 -25.53
N ARG A 501 -24.39 27.11 -26.39
CA ARG A 501 -23.86 28.46 -26.21
C ARG A 501 -24.90 29.29 -25.47
N VAL A 502 -24.49 29.91 -24.35
CA VAL A 502 -25.30 30.86 -23.59
C VAL A 502 -24.55 32.18 -23.56
N ASP A 503 -25.02 33.15 -24.35
CA ASP A 503 -24.33 34.42 -24.63
C ASP A 503 -22.88 34.21 -25.13
N ASP A 504 -21.89 34.61 -24.34
CA ASP A 504 -20.46 34.43 -24.62
C ASP A 504 -19.82 33.30 -23.80
N HIS A 505 -20.63 32.46 -23.16
CA HIS A 505 -20.17 31.34 -22.33
C HIS A 505 -20.62 29.99 -22.88
N PHE A 506 -19.88 28.94 -22.51
CA PHE A 506 -20.29 27.56 -22.69
C PHE A 506 -21.29 27.18 -21.59
N GLY A 507 -22.42 26.61 -21.99
CA GLY A 507 -23.39 25.99 -21.10
C GLY A 507 -23.59 24.52 -21.47
N ILE A 508 -24.21 23.76 -20.58
CA ILE A 508 -24.54 22.35 -20.86
C ILE A 508 -26.02 22.14 -20.62
N GLN A 509 -26.71 21.69 -21.65
CA GLN A 509 -28.10 21.27 -21.55
C GLN A 509 -28.15 19.81 -21.17
N MET A 510 -28.60 19.53 -19.95
CA MET A 510 -28.74 18.16 -19.45
C MET A 510 -29.76 17.37 -20.28
N THR A 511 -29.36 16.18 -20.71
CA THR A 511 -30.19 15.24 -21.47
C THR A 511 -30.58 14.02 -20.65
N GLU A 512 -29.75 13.64 -19.68
CA GLU A 512 -29.94 12.44 -18.86
C GLU A 512 -29.33 12.67 -17.48
N LEU A 513 -29.99 12.18 -16.42
CA LEU A 513 -29.56 12.36 -15.04
C LEU A 513 -29.55 11.00 -14.35
N VAL A 514 -28.41 10.65 -13.76
CA VAL A 514 -28.22 9.40 -13.02
C VAL A 514 -28.54 9.72 -11.56
N ARG A 515 -29.62 9.16 -11.04
CA ARG A 515 -30.06 9.33 -9.65
C ARG A 515 -29.60 8.18 -8.78
#